data_AF-A0A7S1N008-F1
#
_entry.id   AF-A0A7S1N008-F1
#
_cell.length_a   1.000
_cell.length_b   1.000
_cell.length_c   1.000
_cell.angle_alpha   90.00
_cell.angle_beta   90.00
_cell.angle_gamma   90.00
#
_symmetry.space_group_name_H-M   'P 1'
#
loop_
_entity.id
_entity.type
_entity.pdbx_description
1 polymer ?
#
loop_
_entity_poly.entity_id
_entity_poly.type
_entity_poly.pdbx_seq_one_letter_code
_entity_poly.pdbx_strand_id
1 'polypeptide(L)'
;ILESGNETKESFVQQLARHLRKFAFINAESLKVVEKTAIPIVSVEYIKSDAEGGKSLMIDISVQSPNHKGLLAAAVVRELLEIFPELCPITLVIKSFLQQQGLSKAYTGGLSSYCLTLMVASFLIHQAGRKFPSPAALLLDFLHLVSHINRTWKFSIALGISKIPESETSFDPLFVEDPLQAKKNAAQNCFRITAIKAAIKEALERAEKGWVRETHLDISASTSTSSGCGERQEEEEEGMLNK
;
A
#
# COMPACT_ATOMS: atom_id res chain seq x y z
N ILE A 1 -52.83 -17.06 -25.22
CA ILE A 1 -51.60 -17.86 -24.98
C ILE A 1 -50.67 -16.97 -24.19
N LEU A 2 -50.41 -17.33 -22.93
CA LEU A 2 -49.58 -16.57 -22.01
C LEU A 2 -48.11 -16.78 -22.40
N GLU A 3 -47.45 -15.77 -22.98
CA GLU A 3 -46.01 -15.77 -23.19
C GLU A 3 -45.31 -15.61 -21.84
N SER A 4 -45.00 -16.76 -21.27
CA SER A 4 -44.08 -16.93 -20.15
C SER A 4 -42.64 -16.74 -20.64
N GLY A 5 -41.87 -15.92 -19.93
CA GLY A 5 -40.44 -16.14 -19.79
C GLY A 5 -39.57 -15.00 -20.30
N ASN A 6 -39.28 -14.03 -19.43
CA ASN A 6 -38.20 -13.08 -19.59
C ASN A 6 -36.86 -13.86 -19.50
N GLU A 7 -36.42 -14.49 -20.59
CA GLU A 7 -35.12 -15.17 -20.66
C GLU A 7 -34.03 -14.13 -20.43
N THR A 8 -33.48 -14.11 -19.22
CA THR A 8 -32.36 -13.24 -18.87
C THR A 8 -31.13 -13.76 -19.62
N LYS A 9 -30.77 -13.06 -20.70
CA LYS A 9 -29.59 -13.36 -21.51
C LYS A 9 -28.35 -13.43 -20.59
N GLU A 10 -27.67 -14.58 -20.60
CA GLU A 10 -26.43 -14.83 -19.83
C GLU A 10 -25.40 -13.73 -20.12
N SER A 11 -24.83 -13.11 -19.09
CA SER A 11 -23.85 -12.03 -19.26
C SER A 11 -22.52 -12.55 -19.81
N PHE A 12 -21.68 -11.65 -20.35
CA PHE A 12 -20.34 -12.03 -20.83
C PHE A 12 -19.47 -12.67 -19.74
N VAL A 13 -19.55 -12.20 -18.49
CA VAL A 13 -18.76 -12.76 -17.39
C VAL A 13 -19.27 -14.13 -16.96
N GLN A 14 -20.58 -14.37 -17.03
CA GLN A 14 -21.18 -15.70 -16.81
C GLN A 14 -20.76 -16.70 -17.91
N GLN A 15 -20.85 -16.27 -19.17
CA GLN A 15 -20.38 -17.06 -20.31
C GLN A 15 -18.89 -17.38 -20.20
N LEU A 16 -18.05 -16.40 -19.87
CA LEU A 16 -16.62 -16.59 -19.68
C LEU A 16 -16.32 -17.58 -18.55
N ALA A 17 -16.97 -17.41 -17.39
CA ALA A 17 -16.86 -18.33 -16.26
C ALA A 17 -17.21 -19.77 -16.65
N ARG A 18 -18.29 -19.98 -17.42
CA ARG A 18 -18.70 -21.29 -17.92
C ARG A 18 -17.66 -21.93 -18.83
N HIS A 19 -16.95 -21.14 -19.64
CA HIS A 19 -15.87 -21.64 -20.49
C HIS A 19 -14.60 -21.93 -19.69
N LEU A 20 -14.21 -21.06 -18.75
CA LEU A 20 -13.02 -21.22 -17.93
C LEU A 20 -13.05 -22.51 -17.09
N ARG A 21 -14.24 -22.92 -16.59
CA ARG A 21 -14.40 -24.18 -15.84
C ARG A 21 -13.97 -25.44 -16.59
N LYS A 22 -13.87 -25.39 -17.93
CA LYS A 22 -13.54 -26.55 -18.75
C LYS A 22 -12.03 -26.82 -18.84
N PHE A 23 -11.20 -25.89 -18.38
CA PHE A 23 -9.75 -26.00 -18.50
C PHE A 23 -9.11 -26.59 -17.23
N ALA A 24 -8.19 -27.55 -17.41
CA ALA A 24 -7.53 -28.22 -16.29
C ALA A 24 -6.60 -27.32 -15.47
N PHE A 25 -6.12 -26.20 -16.04
CA PHE A 25 -5.28 -25.22 -15.35
C PHE A 25 -6.08 -24.23 -14.48
N ILE A 26 -7.39 -24.43 -14.36
CA ILE A 26 -8.30 -23.60 -13.57
C ILE A 26 -8.80 -24.40 -12.37
N ASN A 27 -8.69 -23.84 -11.17
CA ASN A 27 -9.40 -24.37 -10.01
C ASN A 27 -10.89 -24.00 -10.12
N ALA A 28 -11.73 -24.94 -10.54
CA ALA A 28 -13.16 -24.71 -10.75
C ALA A 28 -13.92 -24.27 -9.48
N GLU A 29 -13.48 -24.70 -8.29
CA GLU A 29 -14.12 -24.35 -7.01
C GLU A 29 -13.84 -22.89 -6.60
N SER A 30 -12.71 -22.35 -7.04
CA SER A 30 -12.32 -20.96 -6.78
C SER A 30 -13.10 -19.94 -7.61
N LEU A 31 -13.74 -20.40 -8.70
CA LEU A 31 -14.27 -19.53 -9.74
C LEU A 31 -15.54 -18.80 -9.28
N LYS A 32 -15.45 -17.47 -9.25
CA LYS A 32 -16.49 -16.57 -8.74
C LYS A 32 -16.83 -15.51 -9.77
N VAL A 33 -18.12 -15.37 -10.06
CA VAL A 33 -18.67 -14.31 -10.92
C VAL A 33 -19.20 -13.20 -10.03
N VAL A 34 -18.71 -11.98 -10.21
CA VAL A 34 -19.08 -10.80 -9.41
C VAL A 34 -19.70 -9.75 -10.33
N GLU A 35 -21.03 -9.81 -10.50
CA GLU A 35 -21.76 -8.94 -11.43
C GLU A 35 -22.33 -7.68 -10.80
N LYS A 36 -22.65 -7.72 -9.49
CA LYS A 36 -23.30 -6.61 -8.78
C LYS A 36 -22.27 -5.57 -8.32
N THR A 37 -21.42 -5.12 -9.22
CA THR A 37 -20.41 -4.09 -8.99
C THR A 37 -20.32 -3.16 -10.21
N ALA A 38 -19.65 -2.02 -10.06
CA ALA A 38 -19.51 -1.06 -11.14
C ALA A 38 -18.81 -1.65 -12.39
N ILE A 39 -17.90 -2.62 -12.18
CA ILE A 39 -17.19 -3.34 -13.23
C ILE A 39 -17.31 -4.84 -12.94
N PRO A 40 -18.18 -5.57 -13.66
CA PRO A 40 -18.31 -7.02 -13.49
C PRO A 40 -17.00 -7.76 -13.73
N ILE A 41 -16.67 -8.71 -12.85
CA ILE A 41 -15.45 -9.52 -12.95
C ILE A 41 -15.72 -11.02 -12.79
N VAL A 42 -14.80 -11.83 -13.33
CA VAL A 42 -14.62 -13.24 -13.01
C VAL A 42 -13.32 -13.38 -12.23
N SER A 43 -13.40 -13.84 -11.00
CA SER A 43 -12.23 -14.14 -10.16
C SER A 43 -11.99 -15.65 -10.16
N VAL A 44 -10.77 -16.09 -10.39
CA VAL A 44 -10.42 -17.51 -10.49
C VAL A 44 -8.97 -17.76 -10.13
N GLU A 45 -8.69 -18.90 -9.52
CA GLU A 45 -7.34 -19.37 -9.25
C GLU A 45 -6.82 -20.20 -10.44
N TYR A 46 -5.73 -19.72 -11.03
CA TYR A 46 -4.92 -20.44 -11.99
C TYR A 46 -3.93 -21.35 -11.27
N ILE A 47 -3.84 -22.60 -11.70
CA ILE A 47 -2.91 -23.60 -11.18
C ILE A 47 -1.81 -23.80 -12.22
N LYS A 48 -0.56 -23.55 -11.85
CA LYS A 48 0.59 -23.83 -12.73
C LYS A 48 0.96 -25.32 -12.66
N SER A 49 0.68 -26.05 -13.73
CA SER A 49 0.86 -27.51 -13.84
C SER A 49 2.29 -27.99 -13.62
N ASP A 50 3.29 -27.20 -14.03
CA ASP A 50 4.69 -27.66 -14.15
C ASP A 50 5.62 -27.16 -13.02
N ALA A 51 5.08 -26.52 -11.99
CA ALA A 51 5.89 -25.99 -10.90
C ALA A 51 5.90 -26.94 -9.70
N GLU A 52 7.05 -27.58 -9.44
CA GLU A 52 7.35 -28.18 -8.14
C GLU A 52 7.05 -27.15 -7.05
N GLY A 53 6.02 -27.40 -6.23
CA GLY A 53 5.54 -26.49 -5.19
C GLY A 53 4.18 -25.83 -5.43
N GLY A 54 3.42 -26.21 -6.48
CA GLY A 54 1.97 -25.91 -6.55
C GLY A 54 1.64 -24.42 -6.57
N LYS A 55 2.46 -23.60 -7.25
CA LYS A 55 2.21 -22.14 -7.33
C LYS A 55 0.87 -21.88 -8.03
N SER A 56 -0.05 -21.31 -7.28
CA SER A 56 -1.33 -20.81 -7.80
C SER A 56 -1.34 -19.28 -7.88
N LEU A 57 -2.15 -18.74 -8.79
CA LEU A 57 -2.32 -17.31 -8.98
C LEU A 57 -3.81 -16.97 -8.99
N MET A 58 -4.21 -16.05 -8.11
CA MET A 58 -5.54 -15.44 -8.20
C MET A 58 -5.58 -14.45 -9.36
N ILE A 59 -6.53 -14.63 -10.27
CA ILE A 59 -6.73 -13.80 -11.46
C ILE A 59 -8.14 -13.22 -11.41
N ASP A 60 -8.23 -11.89 -11.52
CA ASP A 60 -9.48 -11.18 -11.76
C ASP A 60 -9.56 -10.75 -13.23
N ILE A 61 -10.59 -11.18 -13.93
CA ILE A 61 -10.81 -10.89 -15.36
C ILE A 61 -12.04 -10.00 -15.49
N SER A 62 -11.86 -8.86 -16.14
CA SER A 62 -12.91 -7.90 -16.45
C SER A 62 -12.93 -7.61 -17.94
N VAL A 63 -14.10 -7.27 -18.49
CA VAL A 63 -14.23 -6.91 -19.92
C VAL A 63 -14.10 -5.40 -20.09
N GLN A 64 -13.32 -4.98 -21.07
CA GLN A 64 -13.18 -3.56 -21.42
C GLN A 64 -14.53 -2.97 -21.82
N SER A 65 -14.84 -1.80 -21.26
CA SER A 65 -16.03 -1.02 -21.59
C SER A 65 -15.72 0.48 -21.46
N PRO A 66 -16.55 1.39 -21.99
CA PRO A 66 -16.32 2.84 -21.84
C PRO A 66 -16.23 3.33 -20.38
N ASN A 67 -16.90 2.61 -19.47
CA ASN A 67 -16.89 2.88 -18.03
C ASN A 67 -15.69 2.26 -17.31
N HIS A 68 -14.96 1.35 -17.95
CA HIS A 68 -13.77 0.72 -17.40
C HIS A 68 -12.57 1.69 -17.46
N LYS A 69 -12.03 2.03 -16.29
CA LYS A 69 -10.90 2.96 -16.14
C LYS A 69 -9.61 2.28 -15.69
N GLY A 70 -9.57 0.95 -15.59
CA GLY A 70 -8.41 0.23 -15.03
C GLY A 70 -7.14 0.41 -15.85
N LEU A 71 -7.23 0.46 -17.19
CA LEU A 71 -6.06 0.73 -18.04
C LEU A 71 -5.50 2.14 -17.82
N LEU A 72 -6.38 3.14 -17.69
CA LEU A 72 -5.99 4.52 -17.40
C LEU A 72 -5.42 4.64 -15.98
N ALA A 73 -6.02 3.98 -15.00
CA ALA A 73 -5.52 3.97 -13.63
C ALA A 73 -4.13 3.33 -13.54
N ALA A 74 -3.91 2.23 -14.29
CA ALA A 74 -2.59 1.61 -14.40
C ALA A 74 -1.56 2.54 -15.07
N ALA A 75 -1.97 3.32 -16.08
CA ALA A 75 -1.09 4.32 -16.70
C ALA A 75 -0.71 5.43 -15.70
N VAL A 76 -1.68 5.98 -14.96
CA VAL A 76 -1.42 6.96 -13.88
C VAL A 76 -0.46 6.42 -12.84
N VAL A 77 -0.65 5.18 -12.37
CA VAL A 77 0.25 4.58 -11.38
C VAL A 77 1.66 4.39 -11.93
N ARG A 78 1.82 4.00 -13.20
CA ARG A 78 3.14 3.88 -13.84
C ARG A 78 3.86 5.22 -13.90
N GLU A 79 3.17 6.26 -14.33
CA GLU A 79 3.73 7.62 -14.39
C GLU A 79 4.14 8.12 -12.99
N LEU A 80 3.32 7.89 -11.97
CA LEU A 80 3.67 8.23 -10.58
C LEU A 80 4.88 7.46 -10.06
N LEU A 81 5.05 6.19 -10.44
CA LEU A 81 6.22 5.38 -10.08
C LEU A 81 7.50 5.87 -10.77
N GLU A 82 7.39 6.41 -11.98
CA GLU A 82 8.51 7.02 -12.70
C GLU A 82 8.91 8.37 -12.08
N ILE A 83 7.93 9.17 -11.65
CA ILE A 83 8.18 10.48 -11.00
C ILE A 83 8.72 10.32 -9.58
N PHE A 84 8.22 9.33 -8.82
CA PHE A 84 8.54 9.14 -7.40
C PHE A 84 9.06 7.72 -7.12
N PRO A 85 10.39 7.48 -7.17
CA PRO A 85 10.98 6.17 -6.87
C PRO A 85 10.62 5.61 -5.49
N GLU A 86 10.40 6.49 -4.50
CA GLU A 86 10.04 6.13 -3.12
C GLU A 86 8.59 5.66 -2.98
N LEU A 87 7.73 5.93 -3.98
CA LEU A 87 6.33 5.53 -3.96
C LEU A 87 6.18 4.01 -3.82
N CYS A 88 6.99 3.23 -4.55
CA CYS A 88 6.93 1.77 -4.52
C CYS A 88 7.25 1.18 -3.13
N PRO A 89 8.44 1.40 -2.54
CA PRO A 89 8.79 0.80 -1.26
C PRO A 89 7.83 1.23 -0.14
N ILE A 90 7.46 2.51 -0.07
CA ILE A 90 6.52 3.02 0.94
C ILE A 90 5.15 2.35 0.79
N THR A 91 4.60 2.33 -0.43
CA THR A 91 3.29 1.71 -0.70
C THR A 91 3.28 0.23 -0.37
N LEU A 92 4.34 -0.52 -0.71
CA LEU A 92 4.41 -1.96 -0.47
C LEU A 92 4.44 -2.30 1.02
N VAL A 93 5.24 -1.59 1.81
CA VAL A 93 5.30 -1.80 3.27
C VAL A 93 3.94 -1.57 3.92
N ILE A 94 3.29 -0.44 3.59
CA ILE A 94 1.99 -0.10 4.17
C ILE A 94 0.90 -1.05 3.69
N LYS A 95 0.91 -1.42 2.40
CA LYS A 95 -0.04 -2.40 1.86
C LYS A 95 0.09 -3.75 2.56
N SER A 96 1.31 -4.22 2.77
CA SER A 96 1.59 -5.46 3.49
C SER A 96 1.06 -5.41 4.93
N PHE A 97 1.35 -4.31 5.64
CA PHE A 97 0.84 -4.08 6.99
C PHE A 97 -0.70 -4.08 7.03
N LEU A 98 -1.36 -3.31 6.16
CA LEU A 98 -2.82 -3.27 6.10
C LEU A 98 -3.43 -4.62 5.72
N GLN A 99 -2.74 -5.42 4.92
CA GLN A 99 -3.18 -6.77 4.57
C GLN A 99 -3.15 -7.70 5.79
N GLN A 100 -2.08 -7.66 6.58
CA GLN A 100 -1.98 -8.43 7.84
C GLN A 100 -3.07 -8.04 8.85
N GLN A 101 -3.48 -6.77 8.85
CA GLN A 101 -4.57 -6.26 9.71
C GLN A 101 -5.98 -6.48 9.13
N GLY A 102 -6.14 -7.07 7.94
CA GLY A 102 -7.45 -7.22 7.30
C GLY A 102 -8.10 -5.89 6.89
N LEU A 103 -7.28 -4.89 6.55
CA LEU A 103 -7.65 -3.50 6.25
C LEU A 103 -7.28 -3.06 4.81
N SER A 104 -6.81 -3.97 3.95
CA SER A 104 -6.37 -3.66 2.57
C SER A 104 -7.44 -3.77 1.48
N LYS A 105 -8.70 -4.08 1.86
CA LYS A 105 -9.79 -4.36 0.91
C LYS A 105 -10.93 -3.34 1.06
N ALA A 106 -11.23 -2.62 -0.02
CA ALA A 106 -12.27 -1.60 -0.04
C ALA A 106 -13.69 -2.14 0.20
N TYR A 107 -14.03 -3.32 -0.32
CA TYR A 107 -15.38 -3.87 -0.13
C TYR A 107 -15.67 -4.25 1.32
N THR A 108 -14.64 -4.44 2.15
CA THR A 108 -14.77 -4.64 3.62
C THR A 108 -14.51 -3.35 4.40
N GLY A 109 -14.55 -2.19 3.75
CA GLY A 109 -14.34 -0.88 4.39
C GLY A 109 -12.88 -0.45 4.57
N GLY A 110 -11.92 -1.25 4.10
CA GLY A 110 -10.49 -0.94 4.19
C GLY A 110 -10.00 -0.02 3.08
N LEU A 111 -8.69 0.21 3.04
CA LEU A 111 -8.05 1.06 2.04
C LEU A 111 -7.66 0.24 0.81
N SER A 112 -8.21 0.58 -0.36
CA SER A 112 -7.81 -0.07 -1.62
C SER A 112 -6.35 0.26 -1.96
N SER A 113 -5.68 -0.64 -2.70
CA SER A 113 -4.30 -0.37 -3.16
C SER A 113 -4.21 0.89 -4.02
N TYR A 114 -5.18 1.14 -4.90
CA TYR A 114 -5.20 2.35 -5.72
C TYR A 114 -5.34 3.62 -4.85
N CYS A 115 -6.25 3.62 -3.88
CA CYS A 115 -6.42 4.75 -2.96
C CYS A 115 -5.17 4.99 -2.13
N LEU A 116 -4.55 3.94 -1.57
CA LEU A 116 -3.27 4.04 -0.86
C LEU A 116 -2.17 4.65 -1.74
N THR A 117 -2.03 4.17 -2.98
CA THR A 117 -1.04 4.71 -3.92
C THR A 117 -1.26 6.21 -4.17
N LEU A 118 -2.50 6.65 -4.38
CA LEU A 118 -2.81 8.08 -4.57
C LEU A 118 -2.52 8.90 -3.30
N MET A 119 -2.78 8.36 -2.11
CA MET A 119 -2.45 9.03 -0.85
C MET A 119 -0.95 9.22 -0.69
N VAL A 120 -0.16 8.17 -0.92
CA VAL A 120 1.31 8.23 -0.83
C VAL A 120 1.87 9.19 -1.87
N ALA A 121 1.39 9.13 -3.12
CA ALA A 121 1.81 10.06 -4.17
C ALA A 121 1.49 11.52 -3.81
N SER A 122 0.28 11.80 -3.32
CA SER A 122 -0.12 13.14 -2.86
C SER A 122 0.75 13.63 -1.70
N PHE A 123 1.12 12.74 -0.80
CA PHE A 123 2.08 13.04 0.26
C PHE A 123 3.47 13.38 -0.30
N LEU A 124 4.01 12.59 -1.23
CA LEU A 124 5.31 12.84 -1.84
C LEU A 124 5.34 14.18 -2.60
N ILE A 125 4.25 14.53 -3.29
CA ILE A 125 4.07 15.87 -3.89
C ILE A 125 4.10 16.96 -2.83
N HIS A 126 3.43 16.76 -1.70
CA HIS A 126 3.44 17.73 -0.59
C HIS A 126 4.81 17.85 0.10
N GLN A 127 5.63 16.80 0.01
CA GLN A 127 7.01 16.79 0.50
C GLN A 127 8.01 17.37 -0.51
N ALA A 128 7.61 17.58 -1.76
CA ALA A 128 8.49 18.07 -2.83
C ALA A 128 9.12 19.42 -2.43
N GLY A 129 10.45 19.46 -2.42
CA GLY A 129 11.23 20.63 -1.98
C GLY A 129 11.82 20.51 -0.57
N ARG A 130 11.50 19.47 0.21
CA ARG A 130 12.26 19.13 1.43
C ARG A 130 13.55 18.39 1.06
N LYS A 131 14.64 18.63 1.81
CA LYS A 131 15.94 17.98 1.57
C LYS A 131 15.82 16.46 1.71
N PHE A 132 16.10 15.75 0.61
CA PHE A 132 16.24 14.29 0.44
C PHE A 132 16.08 13.42 1.71
N PRO A 133 14.85 13.26 2.22
CA PRO A 133 14.59 12.33 3.30
C PRO A 133 14.77 10.89 2.79
N SER A 134 15.32 10.01 3.61
CA SER A 134 15.40 8.58 3.27
C SER A 134 13.98 8.00 3.10
N PRO A 135 13.80 6.91 2.33
CA PRO A 135 12.49 6.24 2.23
C PRO A 135 11.91 5.83 3.59
N ALA A 136 12.78 5.52 4.56
CA ALA A 136 12.37 5.24 5.93
C ALA A 136 11.79 6.47 6.65
N ALA A 137 12.44 7.64 6.53
CA ALA A 137 11.92 8.88 7.09
C ALA A 137 10.57 9.25 6.47
N LEU A 138 10.45 9.15 5.14
CA LEU A 138 9.19 9.39 4.42
C LEU A 138 8.08 8.43 4.85
N LEU A 139 8.41 7.16 5.07
CA LEU A 139 7.46 6.17 5.59
C LEU A 139 6.93 6.58 6.97
N LEU A 140 7.80 6.96 7.90
CA LEU A 140 7.40 7.36 9.25
C LEU A 140 6.56 8.63 9.23
N ASP A 141 6.96 9.64 8.46
CA ASP A 141 6.22 10.88 8.28
C ASP A 141 4.84 10.61 7.69
N PHE A 142 4.74 9.70 6.72
CA PHE A 142 3.46 9.30 6.16
C PHE A 142 2.59 8.54 7.16
N LEU A 143 3.16 7.62 7.94
CA LEU A 143 2.40 6.91 8.99
C LEU A 143 1.90 7.88 10.07
N HIS A 144 2.73 8.85 10.46
CA HIS A 144 2.35 9.91 11.39
C HIS A 144 1.24 10.80 10.82
N LEU A 145 1.32 11.14 9.53
CA LEU A 145 0.28 11.84 8.80
C LEU A 145 -1.04 11.05 8.85
N VAL A 146 -1.00 9.76 8.47
CA VAL A 146 -2.20 8.91 8.41
C VAL A 146 -2.86 8.74 9.78
N SER A 147 -2.09 8.61 10.86
CA SER A 147 -2.64 8.49 12.22
C SER A 147 -3.42 9.73 12.67
N HIS A 148 -3.18 10.90 12.04
CA HIS A 148 -3.83 12.17 12.34
C HIS A 148 -4.80 12.68 11.26
N ILE A 149 -5.04 11.92 10.19
CA ILE A 149 -5.99 12.31 9.15
C ILE A 149 -7.35 12.67 9.77
N ASN A 150 -7.93 13.74 9.25
CA ASN A 150 -9.27 14.21 9.59
C ASN A 150 -10.04 14.52 8.30
N ARG A 151 -11.37 14.69 8.44
CA ARG A 151 -12.29 14.90 7.32
C ARG A 151 -12.07 16.17 6.49
N THR A 152 -11.29 17.12 6.99
CA THR A 152 -11.00 18.37 6.27
C THR A 152 -9.84 18.23 5.29
N TRP A 153 -9.13 17.10 5.30
CA TRP A 153 -7.97 16.91 4.43
C TRP A 153 -8.35 16.28 3.10
N LYS A 154 -7.81 16.87 2.02
CA LYS A 154 -7.89 16.37 0.65
C LYS A 154 -6.51 15.91 0.21
N PHE A 155 -6.45 14.68 -0.31
CA PHE A 155 -5.31 14.18 -1.05
C PHE A 155 -5.57 14.35 -2.54
N SER A 156 -4.66 15.00 -3.26
CA SER A 156 -4.74 15.22 -4.70
C SER A 156 -3.36 15.15 -5.32
N ILE A 157 -3.23 14.45 -6.45
CA ILE A 157 -1.96 14.42 -7.19
C ILE A 157 -1.63 15.78 -7.86
N ALA A 158 -2.58 16.71 -7.93
CA ALA A 158 -2.35 18.03 -8.51
C ALA A 158 -1.76 19.02 -7.50
N LEU A 159 -2.15 18.92 -6.22
CA LEU A 159 -1.83 19.90 -5.17
C LEU A 159 -1.17 19.29 -3.93
N GLY A 160 -0.96 17.97 -3.91
CA GLY A 160 -0.53 17.23 -2.74
C GLY A 160 -1.63 17.14 -1.68
N ILE A 161 -1.35 17.62 -0.46
CA ILE A 161 -2.29 17.62 0.66
C ILE A 161 -2.79 19.04 0.91
N SER A 162 -4.11 19.22 0.89
CA SER A 162 -4.75 20.51 1.14
C SER A 162 -5.94 20.39 2.09
N LYS A 163 -6.44 21.53 2.59
CA LYS A 163 -7.65 21.59 3.41
C LYS A 163 -8.87 21.93 2.53
N ILE A 164 -9.96 21.21 2.74
CA ILE A 164 -11.29 21.50 2.18
C ILE A 164 -12.02 22.41 3.16
N PRO A 165 -12.69 23.49 2.71
CA PRO A 165 -13.58 24.28 3.55
C PRO A 165 -14.68 23.41 4.18
N GLU A 166 -15.07 23.67 5.44
CA GLU A 166 -16.09 22.87 6.13
C GLU A 166 -17.42 22.84 5.38
N SER A 167 -17.77 23.92 4.67
CA SER A 167 -18.96 24.00 3.81
C SER A 167 -18.97 23.01 2.64
N GLU A 168 -17.80 22.52 2.24
CA GLU A 168 -17.62 21.58 1.12
C GLU A 168 -17.17 20.19 1.58
N THR A 169 -17.10 19.96 2.90
CA THR A 169 -16.70 18.65 3.43
C THR A 169 -17.77 17.59 3.15
N SER A 170 -17.37 16.51 2.49
CA SER A 170 -18.17 15.30 2.34
C SER A 170 -18.44 14.67 3.72
N PHE A 171 -19.48 13.84 3.81
CA PHE A 171 -19.66 12.94 4.94
C PHE A 171 -18.54 11.90 5.06
N ASP A 172 -17.82 11.64 3.94
CA ASP A 172 -16.73 10.68 3.92
C ASP A 172 -15.61 11.08 4.90
N PRO A 173 -15.09 10.13 5.69
CA PRO A 173 -14.10 10.45 6.72
C PRO A 173 -12.68 10.61 6.15
N LEU A 174 -12.48 10.29 4.87
CA LEU A 174 -11.25 10.45 4.10
C LEU A 174 -11.61 10.87 2.67
N PHE A 175 -10.95 11.90 2.16
CA PHE A 175 -11.14 12.36 0.78
C PHE A 175 -9.85 12.27 -0.03
N VAL A 176 -9.86 11.43 -1.06
CA VAL A 176 -8.77 11.26 -2.01
C VAL A 176 -9.33 11.47 -3.40
N GLU A 177 -8.88 12.49 -4.11
CA GLU A 177 -9.36 12.82 -5.45
C GLU A 177 -8.94 11.76 -6.47
N ASP A 178 -9.90 11.22 -7.23
CA ASP A 178 -9.60 10.35 -8.37
C ASP A 178 -9.13 11.22 -9.56
N PRO A 179 -7.87 11.09 -10.01
CA PRO A 179 -7.36 11.91 -11.11
C PRO A 179 -8.06 11.64 -12.44
N LEU A 180 -8.73 10.49 -12.59
CA LEU A 180 -9.45 10.15 -13.81
C LEU A 180 -10.89 10.69 -13.84
N GLN A 181 -11.41 11.09 -12.68
CA GLN A 181 -12.81 11.45 -12.49
C GLN A 181 -12.92 12.64 -11.55
N ALA A 182 -13.12 13.83 -12.14
CA ALA A 182 -13.32 15.05 -11.39
C ALA A 182 -14.41 14.89 -10.31
N LYS A 183 -14.12 15.36 -9.10
CA LYS A 183 -15.02 15.30 -7.91
C LYS A 183 -15.32 13.90 -7.37
N LYS A 184 -14.73 12.83 -7.92
CA LYS A 184 -14.91 11.49 -7.38
C LYS A 184 -13.92 11.21 -6.26
N ASN A 185 -14.41 10.66 -5.16
CA ASN A 185 -13.61 10.25 -4.03
C ASN A 185 -13.15 8.80 -4.20
N ALA A 186 -11.86 8.58 -4.44
CA ALA A 186 -11.25 7.24 -4.49
C ALA A 186 -11.33 6.50 -3.14
N ALA A 187 -11.53 7.22 -2.04
CA ALA A 187 -11.71 6.69 -0.69
C ALA A 187 -13.17 6.46 -0.28
N GLN A 188 -14.15 6.60 -1.18
CA GLN A 188 -15.59 6.47 -0.86
C GLN A 188 -15.97 5.19 -0.10
N ASN A 189 -15.24 4.09 -0.33
CA ASN A 189 -15.51 2.80 0.30
C ASN A 189 -14.66 2.56 1.57
N CYS A 190 -13.84 3.53 1.99
CA CYS A 190 -12.93 3.41 3.14
C CYS A 190 -13.61 3.88 4.44
N PHE A 191 -14.69 3.22 4.84
CA PHE A 191 -15.44 3.58 6.06
C PHE A 191 -14.77 3.10 7.37
N ARG A 192 -13.75 2.23 7.31
CA ARG A 192 -12.97 1.78 8.49
C ARG A 192 -11.70 2.61 8.72
N ILE A 193 -11.65 3.87 8.30
CA ILE A 193 -10.48 4.73 8.48
C ILE A 193 -10.08 4.86 9.96
N THR A 194 -11.04 4.85 10.90
CA THR A 194 -10.74 4.86 12.34
C THR A 194 -9.92 3.64 12.78
N ALA A 195 -10.23 2.46 12.24
CA ALA A 195 -9.46 1.24 12.52
C ALA A 195 -8.06 1.30 11.90
N ILE A 196 -7.95 1.87 10.69
CA ILE A 196 -6.66 2.11 10.02
C ILE A 196 -5.79 3.05 10.86
N LYS A 197 -6.34 4.17 11.33
CA LYS A 197 -5.65 5.12 12.20
C LYS A 197 -5.17 4.46 13.48
N ALA A 198 -6.02 3.68 14.14
CA ALA A 198 -5.68 2.98 15.37
C ALA A 198 -4.54 1.97 15.15
N ALA A 199 -4.63 1.13 14.12
CA ALA A 199 -3.60 0.14 13.80
C ALA A 199 -2.25 0.79 13.48
N ILE A 200 -2.26 1.88 12.69
CA ILE A 200 -1.03 2.62 12.36
C ILE A 200 -0.44 3.30 13.60
N LYS A 201 -1.27 3.91 14.44
CA LYS A 201 -0.81 4.54 15.68
C LYS A 201 -0.15 3.53 16.61
N GLU A 202 -0.78 2.37 16.80
CA GLU A 202 -0.21 1.28 17.61
C GLU A 202 1.12 0.77 17.03
N ALA A 203 1.22 0.64 15.71
CA ALA A 203 2.45 0.23 15.05
C ALA A 203 3.59 1.25 15.25
N LEU A 204 3.29 2.55 15.16
CA LEU A 204 4.25 3.63 15.43
C LEU A 204 4.73 3.61 16.88
N GLU A 205 3.82 3.51 17.84
CA GLU A 205 4.18 3.44 19.27
C GLU A 205 5.07 2.22 19.59
N ARG A 206 4.85 1.10 18.90
CA ARG A 206 5.72 -0.09 19.02
C ARG A 206 7.09 0.13 18.40
N ALA A 207 7.17 0.77 17.23
CA ALA A 207 8.43 1.09 16.57
C ALA A 207 9.29 2.03 17.42
N GLU A 208 8.68 3.08 17.98
CA GLU A 208 9.36 4.03 18.88
C GLU A 208 9.91 3.33 20.14
N LYS A 209 9.10 2.49 20.79
CA LYS A 209 9.55 1.71 21.96
C LYS A 209 10.67 0.71 21.62
N GLY A 210 10.63 0.12 20.42
CA GLY A 210 11.67 -0.77 19.91
C GLY A 210 13.00 -0.05 19.74
N TRP A 211 12.98 1.13 19.11
CA TRP A 211 14.19 1.94 18.92
C TRP A 211 14.84 2.40 20.22
N VAL A 212 14.03 2.79 21.21
CA VAL A 212 14.57 3.19 22.52
C VAL A 212 15.30 2.02 23.17
N ARG A 213 14.81 0.78 23.04
CA ARG A 213 15.46 -0.40 23.62
C ARG A 213 16.78 -0.74 22.93
N GLU A 214 16.82 -0.66 21.60
CA GLU A 214 18.01 -1.01 20.81
C GLU A 214 19.12 0.04 20.96
N THR A 215 18.77 1.32 20.96
CA THR A 215 19.73 2.41 21.27
C THR A 215 20.27 2.33 22.70
N HIS A 216 19.48 1.91 23.70
CA HIS A 216 19.98 1.65 25.04
C HIS A 216 20.92 0.43 25.13
N LEU A 217 20.70 -0.60 24.29
CA LEU A 217 21.60 -1.76 24.19
C LEU A 217 22.94 -1.37 23.53
N ASP A 218 22.92 -0.53 22.50
CA ASP A 218 24.13 -0.05 21.82
C ASP A 218 24.97 0.89 22.70
N ILE A 219 24.34 1.76 23.51
CA ILE A 219 25.03 2.63 24.47
C ILE A 219 25.67 1.81 25.61
N SER A 220 25.02 0.74 26.07
CA SER A 220 25.57 -0.15 27.12
C SER A 220 26.66 -1.10 26.61
N ALA A 221 26.61 -1.49 25.33
CA ALA A 221 27.69 -2.25 24.67
C ALA A 221 28.93 -1.39 24.38
N SER A 222 28.75 -0.09 24.08
CA SER A 222 29.87 0.83 23.83
C SER A 222 30.53 1.38 25.10
N THR A 223 29.86 1.35 26.26
CA THR A 223 30.46 1.73 27.56
C THR A 223 31.19 0.58 28.26
N SER A 224 31.02 -0.67 27.81
CA SER A 224 31.70 -1.86 28.38
C SER A 224 33.04 -2.19 27.72
N THR A 225 33.49 -1.42 26.72
CA THR A 225 34.77 -1.63 26.02
C THR A 225 35.87 -0.63 26.38
N SER A 226 35.67 0.31 27.32
CA SER A 226 36.68 1.32 27.69
C SER A 226 37.39 1.11 29.04
N SER A 227 37.23 -0.03 29.72
CA SER A 227 38.00 -0.37 30.93
C SER A 227 39.00 -1.49 30.66
N GLY A 228 40.11 -1.16 30.01
CA GLY A 228 41.17 -2.13 29.72
C GLY A 228 42.34 -1.55 28.95
N CYS A 229 42.81 -0.34 29.29
CA CYS A 229 44.11 0.14 28.82
C CYS A 229 45.13 -0.14 29.92
N GLY A 230 45.72 -1.34 29.84
CA GLY A 230 46.87 -1.73 30.66
C GLY A 230 48.12 -0.99 30.20
N GLU A 231 48.84 -0.49 31.19
CA GLU A 231 50.19 0.07 31.11
C GLU A 231 51.10 -0.78 30.21
N ARG A 232 51.81 -0.14 29.29
CA ARG A 232 52.95 -0.74 28.59
C ARG A 232 54.15 0.18 28.70
N GLN A 233 55.21 -0.40 29.26
CA GLN A 233 56.49 0.19 29.61
C GLN A 233 57.21 0.75 28.38
N GLU A 234 57.85 1.91 28.59
CA GLU A 234 58.91 2.47 27.76
C GLU A 234 60.16 1.59 27.93
N GLU A 235 60.64 0.99 26.84
CA GLU A 235 62.02 0.48 26.75
C GLU A 235 62.76 1.36 25.73
N GLU A 236 63.76 2.08 26.26
CA GLU A 236 64.71 2.92 25.55
C GLU A 236 65.68 2.06 24.73
N GLU A 237 65.75 2.30 23.42
CA GLU A 237 66.81 1.82 22.54
C GLU A 237 67.98 2.82 22.56
N GLU A 238 68.98 2.58 23.41
CA GLU A 238 70.29 3.25 23.34
C GLU A 238 71.38 2.26 22.88
N GLY A 239 72.07 2.63 21.79
CA GLY A 239 73.42 2.16 21.50
C GLY A 239 73.55 1.30 20.23
N MET A 240 74.06 1.90 19.15
CA MET A 240 75.52 2.07 18.99
C MET A 240 75.88 2.23 17.51
N LEU A 241 76.27 3.45 17.13
CA LEU A 241 77.12 3.68 15.95
C LEU A 241 78.23 4.65 16.37
N ASN A 242 79.42 4.11 16.66
CA ASN A 242 80.71 4.75 16.34
C ASN A 242 81.90 3.84 16.72
N LYS A 243 82.67 3.49 15.68
CA LYS A 243 84.05 2.98 15.63
C LYS A 243 84.29 1.51 15.96
#